data_AF-A0A2H0D1H1-F1
#
_entry.id   AF-A0A2H0D1H1-F1
#
_cell.length_a   1.000
_cell.length_b   1.000
_cell.length_c   1.000
_cell.angle_alpha   90.00
_cell.angle_beta   90.00
_cell.angle_gamma   90.00
#
_symmetry.space_group_name_H-M   'P 1'
#
loop_
_entity.id
_entity.type
_entity.pdbx_description
1 polymer ?
#
loop_
_entity_poly.entity_id
_entity_poly.type
_entity_poly.pdbx_seq_one_letter_code
_entity_poly.pdbx_strand_id
1 'polypeptide(L)'
;DWTINLFNTNATSTPVATTTTNSLGYYEFQNVNPGEYLLTENMPDGWTQLLAPANVVVLDGQNSTSTDNIFINYKPVSAPVCGNGTQETGEQCDDGNLENNDGCSPSCQIEQIEPAVIQPGDIIINELMWMGAGSNADEWIELKNTTNNNIDLSNCYITRYYNGDVTMFDIGDFFGKNINAQSYFLLSNYNEAGSKISIEPDIYNTKMLLVNSNL
;
A
#
# COMPACT_ATOMS: atom_id res chain seq x y z
N ASP A 1 14.33 29.42 13.15
CA ASP A 1 15.24 30.12 14.07
C ASP A 1 14.59 30.27 15.44
N TRP A 2 15.35 30.08 16.51
CA TRP A 2 14.90 30.22 17.89
C TRP A 2 15.11 31.66 18.34
N THR A 3 14.17 32.21 19.12
CA THR A 3 14.32 33.55 19.72
C THR A 3 14.91 33.42 21.10
N ILE A 4 16.06 34.06 21.34
CA ILE A 4 16.79 34.03 22.61
C ILE A 4 16.72 35.41 23.26
N ASN A 5 16.40 35.45 24.54
CA ASN A 5 16.21 36.66 25.32
C ASN A 5 17.25 36.73 26.44
N LEU A 6 17.84 37.91 26.61
CA LEU A 6 18.78 38.22 27.68
C LEU A 6 18.08 39.11 28.71
N PHE A 7 18.06 38.69 29.97
CA PHE A 7 17.50 39.46 31.08
C PHE A 7 18.61 39.84 32.06
N ASN A 8 18.60 41.06 32.56
CA ASN A 8 19.41 41.39 33.75
C ASN A 8 18.85 40.59 34.94
N THR A 9 19.69 40.07 35.83
CA THR A 9 19.23 39.31 37.01
C THR A 9 18.24 40.07 37.91
N ASN A 10 18.22 41.41 37.83
CA ASN A 10 17.29 42.27 38.57
C ASN A 10 15.97 42.57 37.83
N ALA A 11 15.83 42.16 36.57
CA ALA A 11 14.67 42.44 35.72
C ALA A 11 13.97 41.14 35.28
N THR A 12 12.66 41.04 35.50
CA THR A 12 11.91 39.79 35.29
C THR A 12 10.87 39.84 34.17
N SER A 13 10.62 41.00 33.55
CA SER A 13 9.51 41.17 32.60
C SER A 13 9.89 41.69 31.21
N THR A 14 11.01 42.39 31.05
CA THR A 14 11.47 42.89 29.75
C THR A 14 12.93 42.50 29.51
N PRO A 15 13.25 41.85 28.39
CA PRO A 15 14.64 41.53 28.07
C PRO A 15 15.42 42.81 27.79
N VAL A 16 16.70 42.83 28.18
CA VAL A 16 17.64 43.91 27.84
C VAL A 16 18.11 43.80 26.39
N ALA A 17 18.06 42.59 25.82
CA ALA A 17 18.34 42.32 24.41
C ALA A 17 17.65 41.02 23.98
N THR A 18 17.32 40.93 22.69
CA THR A 18 16.75 39.73 22.06
C THR A 18 17.49 39.49 20.74
N THR A 19 17.74 38.23 20.42
CA THR A 19 18.40 37.80 19.18
C THR A 19 17.76 36.52 18.67
N THR A 20 18.17 36.06 17.50
CA THR A 20 17.75 34.76 16.94
C THR A 20 18.95 33.86 16.67
N THR A 21 18.77 32.56 16.78
CA THR A 21 19.79 31.60 16.36
C THR A 21 20.01 31.64 14.84
N ASN A 22 21.23 31.41 14.38
CA ASN A 22 21.51 31.16 12.96
C ASN A 22 21.13 29.73 12.55
N SER A 23 21.39 29.37 11.29
CA SER A 23 21.09 28.04 10.72
C SER A 23 21.84 26.88 11.39
N LEU A 24 22.88 27.17 12.16
CA LEU A 24 23.65 26.19 12.94
C LEU A 24 23.24 26.18 14.43
N GLY A 25 22.27 27.01 14.84
CA GLY A 25 21.80 27.07 16.22
C GLY A 25 22.58 28.03 17.14
N TYR A 26 23.60 28.74 16.64
CA TYR A 26 24.36 29.71 17.44
C TYR A 26 23.63 31.05 17.53
N TYR A 27 23.76 31.73 18.67
CA TYR A 27 23.22 33.06 18.91
C TYR A 27 24.30 33.98 19.49
N GLU A 28 24.18 35.28 19.22
CA GLU A 28 25.09 36.32 19.71
C GLU A 28 24.30 37.54 20.17
N PHE A 29 24.77 38.17 21.26
CA PHE A 29 24.33 39.49 21.71
C PHE A 29 25.50 40.47 21.58
N GLN A 30 25.26 41.63 20.97
CA GLN A 30 26.28 42.65 20.77
C GLN A 30 26.03 43.85 21.69
N ASN A 31 27.10 44.56 22.04
CA ASN A 31 27.06 45.79 22.87
C ASN A 31 26.37 45.58 24.24
N VAL A 32 26.55 44.41 24.84
CA VAL A 32 26.01 44.11 26.18
C VAL A 32 26.93 44.74 27.24
N ASN A 33 26.35 45.52 28.14
CA ASN A 33 27.10 46.10 29.26
C ASN A 33 27.60 45.01 30.22
N PRO A 34 28.71 45.23 30.94
CA PRO A 34 29.13 44.33 32.01
C PRO A 34 28.01 44.13 33.04
N GLY A 35 27.86 42.91 33.53
CA GLY A 35 26.79 42.56 34.47
C GLY A 35 26.48 41.08 34.52
N GLU A 36 25.42 40.77 35.28
CA GLU A 36 24.88 39.43 35.47
C GLU A 36 23.57 39.26 34.71
N TYR A 37 23.47 38.17 33.94
CA TYR A 37 22.35 37.94 33.05
C TYR A 37 21.79 36.53 33.13
N LEU A 38 20.50 36.42 32.84
CA LEU A 38 19.77 35.17 32.63
C LEU A 38 19.38 35.06 31.16
N LEU A 39 19.44 33.84 30.64
CA LEU A 39 19.03 33.53 29.27
C LEU A 39 17.71 32.76 29.30
N THR A 40 16.79 33.14 28.42
CA THR A 40 15.58 32.37 28.13
C THR A 40 15.38 32.27 26.62
N GLU A 41 14.50 31.36 26.19
CA GLU A 41 14.10 31.25 24.79
C GLU A 41 12.58 31.28 24.68
N ASN A 42 12.07 31.71 23.52
CA ASN A 42 10.66 31.55 23.19
C ASN A 42 10.46 30.15 22.60
N MET A 43 9.69 29.31 23.30
CA MET A 43 9.38 27.96 22.86
C MET A 43 8.35 27.98 21.72
N PRO A 44 8.69 27.46 20.52
CA PRO A 44 7.72 27.30 19.44
C PRO A 44 6.70 26.21 19.75
N ASP A 45 5.54 26.26 19.09
CA ASP A 45 4.47 25.29 19.29
C ASP A 45 4.91 23.84 19.02
N GLY A 46 4.53 22.95 19.95
CA GLY A 46 4.84 21.53 19.90
C GLY A 46 6.26 21.17 20.32
N TRP A 47 7.11 22.14 20.69
CA TRP A 47 8.43 21.86 21.27
C TRP A 47 8.38 21.84 22.80
N THR A 48 9.28 21.07 23.40
CA THR A 48 9.49 20.99 24.84
C THR A 48 10.95 21.28 25.16
N GLN A 49 11.20 22.14 26.15
CA GLN A 49 12.54 22.39 26.67
C GLN A 49 12.98 21.22 27.56
N LEU A 50 14.13 20.65 27.24
CA LEU A 50 14.79 19.63 28.05
C LEU A 50 15.89 20.23 28.93
N LEU A 51 16.59 21.24 28.41
CA LEU A 51 17.66 21.93 29.13
C LEU A 51 17.67 23.42 28.79
N ALA A 52 17.91 24.24 29.80
CA ALA A 52 18.25 25.65 29.67
C ALA A 52 19.56 25.94 30.45
N PRO A 53 20.27 27.03 30.13
CA PRO A 53 21.43 27.47 30.91
C PRO A 53 21.04 27.72 32.37
N ALA A 54 21.62 26.94 33.29
CA ALA A 54 21.32 27.05 34.72
C ALA A 54 22.11 28.16 35.43
N ASN A 55 23.16 28.68 34.79
CA ASN A 55 24.09 29.63 35.39
C ASN A 55 23.78 31.05 34.97
N VAL A 56 24.01 31.99 35.90
CA VAL A 56 24.08 33.42 35.59
C VAL A 56 25.27 33.65 34.68
N VAL A 57 25.03 34.27 33.53
CA VAL A 57 26.08 34.71 32.61
C VAL A 57 26.69 35.98 33.18
N VAL A 58 27.97 35.93 33.52
CA VAL A 58 28.73 37.08 34.03
C VAL A 58 29.59 37.66 32.92
N LEU A 59 29.37 38.92 32.59
CA LEU A 59 30.16 39.67 31.62
C LEU A 59 30.98 40.73 32.36
N ASP A 60 32.30 40.68 32.24
CA ASP A 60 33.25 41.58 32.94
C ASP A 60 33.72 42.76 32.08
N GLY A 61 33.20 42.89 30.86
CA GLY A 61 33.53 43.97 29.93
C GLY A 61 34.81 43.76 29.11
N GLN A 62 35.40 42.56 29.14
CA GLN A 62 36.58 42.20 28.35
C GLN A 62 36.21 41.23 27.20
N ASN A 63 35.42 41.65 26.21
CA ASN A 63 35.01 40.81 25.05
C ASN A 63 34.76 39.33 25.42
N SER A 64 34.07 39.14 26.55
CA SER A 64 34.06 37.87 27.27
C SER A 64 33.13 36.91 26.54
N THR A 65 33.66 35.79 26.07
CA THR A 65 32.83 34.70 25.51
C THR A 65 32.40 33.81 26.66
N SER A 66 31.10 33.76 26.95
CA SER A 66 30.55 32.81 27.91
C SER A 66 30.25 31.49 27.21
N THR A 67 30.84 30.40 27.68
CA THR A 67 30.64 29.04 27.15
C THR A 67 29.54 28.30 27.91
N ASP A 68 29.06 27.18 27.36
CA ASP A 68 28.07 26.28 27.97
C ASP A 68 26.67 26.86 28.20
N ASN A 69 26.32 27.92 27.48
CA ASN A 69 24.96 28.47 27.46
C ASN A 69 24.07 27.74 26.43
N ILE A 70 23.80 26.47 26.69
CA ILE A 70 23.12 25.57 25.75
C ILE A 70 21.64 25.41 26.12
N PHE A 71 20.77 25.52 25.10
CA PHE A 71 19.38 25.09 25.15
C PHE A 71 19.24 23.74 24.44
N ILE A 72 18.56 22.77 25.05
CA ILE A 72 18.23 21.49 24.42
C ILE A 72 16.72 21.38 24.35
N ASN A 73 16.21 21.18 23.13
CA ASN A 73 14.78 21.12 22.85
C ASN A 73 14.42 19.83 22.13
N TYR A 74 13.21 19.34 22.37
CA TYR A 74 12.66 18.15 21.73
C TYR A 74 11.27 18.44 21.19
N LYS A 75 11.03 18.06 19.93
CA LYS A 75 9.69 18.03 19.33
C LYS A 75 9.26 16.57 19.24
N PRO A 76 8.28 16.11 20.04
CA PRO A 76 7.70 14.79 19.84
C PRO A 76 7.09 14.70 18.45
N VAL A 77 7.36 13.59 17.76
CA VAL A 77 6.58 13.20 16.59
C VAL A 77 5.24 12.71 17.14
N SER A 78 4.13 13.18 16.57
CA SER A 78 2.80 12.65 16.87
C SER A 78 2.79 11.14 16.65
N ALA A 79 2.03 10.41 17.49
CA ALA A 79 1.82 8.99 17.26
C ALA A 79 1.17 8.80 15.88
N PRO A 80 1.56 7.77 15.10
CA PRO A 80 0.93 7.48 13.82
C PRO A 80 -0.55 7.17 14.05
N VAL A 81 -1.41 7.66 13.16
CA VAL A 81 -2.86 7.49 13.23
C VAL A 81 -3.33 6.88 11.93
N CYS A 82 -3.57 5.58 11.98
CA CYS A 82 -4.06 4.85 10.83
C CYS A 82 -5.42 5.36 10.34
N GLY A 83 -5.55 5.47 9.01
CA GLY A 83 -6.77 5.87 8.33
C GLY A 83 -6.96 7.38 8.22
N ASN A 84 -5.89 8.16 8.33
CA ASN A 84 -5.95 9.63 8.27
C ASN A 84 -5.58 10.21 6.88
N GLY A 85 -5.18 9.35 5.94
CA GLY A 85 -4.78 9.67 4.59
C GLY A 85 -3.29 10.03 4.44
N THR A 86 -2.49 9.89 5.49
CA THR A 86 -1.07 10.24 5.51
C THR A 86 -0.26 9.09 6.09
N GLN A 87 0.54 8.43 5.25
CA GLN A 87 1.41 7.37 5.72
C GLN A 87 2.53 7.93 6.63
N GLU A 88 2.49 7.56 7.90
CA GLU A 88 3.41 8.02 8.93
C GLU A 88 4.49 6.99 9.27
N THR A 89 5.47 7.41 10.08
CA THR A 89 6.55 6.50 10.49
C THR A 89 5.98 5.39 11.36
N GLY A 90 6.05 4.15 10.86
CA GLY A 90 5.53 2.95 11.53
C GLY A 90 4.38 2.29 10.78
N GLU A 91 3.79 2.97 9.80
CA GLU A 91 2.71 2.45 8.96
C GLU A 91 3.25 1.84 7.67
N GLN A 92 2.68 0.71 7.24
CA GLN A 92 3.01 0.12 5.93
C GLN A 92 2.18 0.71 4.78
N CYS A 93 1.00 1.24 5.10
CA CYS A 93 0.05 1.90 4.22
C CYS A 93 -0.84 2.84 5.05
N ASP A 94 -1.55 3.77 4.41
CA ASP A 94 -2.71 4.50 4.95
C ASP A 94 -3.58 4.90 3.74
N ASP A 95 -4.85 4.48 3.72
CA ASP A 95 -5.81 4.76 2.64
C ASP A 95 -6.97 5.68 3.07
N GLY A 96 -6.81 6.36 4.21
CA GLY A 96 -7.76 7.37 4.68
C GLY A 96 -9.02 6.82 5.32
N ASN A 97 -9.07 5.53 5.66
CA ASN A 97 -10.16 4.95 6.44
C ASN A 97 -9.72 3.73 7.28
N LEU A 98 -10.66 3.03 7.92
CA LEU A 98 -10.41 1.86 8.78
C LEU A 98 -11.28 0.65 8.35
N GLU A 99 -11.67 0.60 7.09
CA GLU A 99 -12.33 -0.55 6.50
C GLU A 99 -11.31 -1.66 6.24
N ASN A 100 -11.80 -2.85 5.90
CA ASN A 100 -10.92 -3.94 5.46
C ASN A 100 -11.22 -4.27 4.00
N ASN A 101 -10.26 -4.87 3.32
CA ASN A 101 -10.29 -5.33 1.93
C ASN A 101 -10.31 -4.21 0.88
N ASP A 102 -9.79 -3.03 1.21
CA ASP A 102 -9.54 -1.91 0.30
C ASP A 102 -8.05 -1.61 0.07
N GLY A 103 -7.17 -2.42 0.68
CA GLY A 103 -5.72 -2.40 0.44
C GLY A 103 -4.90 -1.98 1.66
N CYS A 104 -5.52 -1.39 2.68
CA CYS A 104 -4.87 -1.10 3.94
C CYS A 104 -5.71 -1.56 5.13
N SER A 105 -5.12 -2.34 6.02
CA SER A 105 -5.86 -2.84 7.18
C SER A 105 -6.10 -1.72 8.20
N PRO A 106 -7.04 -1.89 9.14
CA PRO A 106 -7.22 -0.98 10.28
C PRO A 106 -6.01 -0.90 11.24
N SER A 107 -4.98 -1.72 11.01
CA SER A 107 -3.71 -1.72 11.70
C SER A 107 -2.56 -1.19 10.83
N CYS A 108 -2.88 -0.54 9.71
CA CYS A 108 -1.95 0.04 8.75
C CYS A 108 -0.90 -0.96 8.26
N GLN A 109 -1.34 -2.19 8.05
CA GLN A 109 -0.60 -3.23 7.35
C GLN A 109 -1.16 -3.35 5.95
N ILE A 110 -0.29 -3.55 4.96
CA ILE A 110 -0.74 -3.81 3.60
C ILE A 110 -1.58 -5.08 3.65
N GLU A 111 -2.81 -4.99 3.16
CA GLU A 111 -3.65 -6.16 3.05
C GLU A 111 -3.10 -7.03 1.93
N GLN A 112 -2.62 -8.21 2.30
CA GLN A 112 -2.33 -9.22 1.31
C GLN A 112 -3.69 -9.71 0.79
N ILE A 113 -4.13 -9.10 -0.31
CA ILE A 113 -5.23 -9.66 -1.12
C ILE A 113 -4.67 -10.95 -1.69
N GLU A 114 -4.83 -12.05 -0.95
CA GLU A 114 -4.59 -13.37 -1.50
C GLU A 114 -5.45 -13.47 -2.76
N PRO A 115 -4.89 -13.83 -3.93
CA PRO A 115 -5.70 -14.01 -5.12
C PRO A 115 -6.81 -14.97 -4.74
N ALA A 116 -8.06 -14.55 -4.97
CA ALA A 116 -9.24 -15.32 -4.56
C ALA A 116 -9.03 -16.78 -4.99
N VAL A 117 -8.85 -17.66 -3.99
CA VAL A 117 -8.53 -19.06 -4.27
C VAL A 117 -9.78 -19.68 -4.87
N ILE A 118 -9.74 -20.03 -6.15
CA ILE A 118 -10.83 -20.72 -6.84
C ILE A 118 -11.12 -22.03 -6.10
N GLN A 119 -12.32 -22.16 -5.54
CA GLN A 119 -12.79 -23.33 -4.81
C GLN A 119 -13.51 -24.32 -5.73
N PRO A 120 -13.59 -25.61 -5.34
CA PRO A 120 -14.47 -26.56 -6.00
C PRO A 120 -15.92 -26.04 -6.05
N GLY A 121 -16.46 -25.85 -7.25
CA GLY A 121 -17.81 -25.33 -7.48
C GLY A 121 -17.88 -23.88 -7.95
N ASP A 122 -16.80 -23.09 -7.81
CA ASP A 122 -16.75 -21.72 -8.34
C ASP A 122 -16.81 -21.71 -9.86
N ILE A 123 -16.15 -22.69 -10.48
CA ILE A 123 -16.27 -23.00 -11.91
C ILE A 123 -16.81 -24.41 -12.04
N ILE A 124 -17.88 -24.55 -12.82
CA ILE A 124 -18.45 -25.86 -13.18
C ILE A 124 -18.45 -26.03 -14.70
N ILE A 125 -18.46 -27.29 -15.16
CA ILE A 125 -18.85 -27.61 -16.54
C ILE A 125 -20.36 -27.49 -16.60
N ASN A 126 -20.87 -26.47 -17.30
CA ASN A 126 -22.30 -26.24 -17.44
C ASN A 126 -22.89 -27.16 -18.51
N GLU A 127 -22.24 -27.22 -19.67
CA GLU A 127 -22.65 -28.07 -20.78
C GLU A 127 -21.43 -28.60 -21.54
N LEU A 128 -21.60 -29.77 -22.15
CA LEU A 128 -20.56 -30.45 -22.88
C LEU A 128 -21.18 -31.22 -24.04
N MET A 129 -20.77 -30.88 -25.26
CA MET A 129 -21.20 -31.53 -26.49
C MET A 129 -20.03 -32.32 -27.06
N TRP A 130 -20.09 -33.64 -26.87
CA TRP A 130 -19.05 -34.59 -27.29
C TRP A 130 -19.51 -35.54 -28.39
N MET A 131 -20.82 -35.71 -28.54
CA MET A 131 -21.43 -36.62 -29.51
C MET A 131 -21.77 -35.84 -30.77
N GLY A 132 -20.80 -35.74 -31.69
CA GLY A 132 -20.99 -35.00 -32.93
C GLY A 132 -22.09 -35.58 -33.83
N ALA A 133 -22.62 -34.74 -34.70
CA ALA A 133 -23.58 -35.06 -35.76
C ALA A 133 -22.87 -35.47 -37.07
N GLY A 134 -21.74 -36.18 -36.98
CA GLY A 134 -20.96 -36.70 -38.11
C GLY A 134 -19.68 -35.93 -38.46
N SER A 135 -19.29 -34.94 -37.65
CA SER A 135 -17.97 -34.30 -37.69
C SER A 135 -17.51 -34.01 -36.27
N ASN A 136 -16.25 -33.69 -36.05
CA ASN A 136 -15.79 -33.15 -34.77
C ASN A 136 -16.15 -31.65 -34.62
N ALA A 137 -16.52 -30.94 -35.68
CA ALA A 137 -16.68 -29.48 -35.70
C ALA A 137 -17.81 -28.93 -34.80
N ASP A 138 -18.55 -29.78 -34.11
CA ASP A 138 -19.59 -29.46 -33.13
C ASP A 138 -19.17 -29.81 -31.69
N GLU A 139 -17.91 -30.16 -31.46
CA GLU A 139 -17.39 -30.42 -30.12
C GLU A 139 -17.11 -29.12 -29.34
N TRP A 140 -17.70 -28.99 -28.16
CA TRP A 140 -17.51 -27.83 -27.29
C TRP A 140 -17.76 -28.15 -25.80
N ILE A 141 -17.18 -27.30 -24.95
CA ILE A 141 -17.36 -27.29 -23.49
C ILE A 141 -17.72 -25.87 -23.09
N GLU A 142 -18.76 -25.71 -22.28
CA GLU A 142 -19.11 -24.45 -21.66
C GLU A 142 -18.84 -24.53 -20.15
N LEU A 143 -18.01 -23.62 -19.67
CA LEU A 143 -17.77 -23.40 -18.25
C LEU A 143 -18.72 -22.33 -17.74
N LYS A 144 -19.12 -22.42 -16.47
CA LYS A 144 -19.88 -21.39 -15.77
C LYS A 144 -19.18 -20.94 -14.50
N ASN A 145 -19.07 -19.64 -14.34
CA ASN A 145 -18.73 -19.01 -13.07
C ASN A 145 -20.00 -18.92 -12.22
N THR A 146 -20.02 -19.61 -11.09
CA THR A 146 -21.18 -19.63 -10.19
C THR A 146 -21.14 -18.53 -9.14
N THR A 147 -20.01 -17.80 -9.07
CA THR A 147 -19.74 -16.76 -8.08
C THR A 147 -20.23 -15.40 -8.56
N ASN A 148 -20.24 -14.44 -7.62
CA ASN A 148 -20.56 -13.04 -7.91
C ASN A 148 -19.31 -12.19 -8.22
N ASN A 149 -18.14 -12.82 -8.36
CA ASN A 149 -16.88 -12.17 -8.66
C ASN A 149 -16.36 -12.62 -10.01
N ASN A 150 -15.56 -11.78 -10.67
CA ASN A 150 -14.82 -12.22 -11.85
C ASN A 150 -13.72 -13.20 -11.43
N ILE A 151 -13.49 -14.23 -12.23
CA ILE A 151 -12.46 -15.24 -11.97
C ILE A 151 -11.43 -15.21 -13.08
N ASP A 152 -10.16 -15.08 -12.69
CA ASP A 152 -9.00 -15.22 -13.56
C ASP A 152 -8.68 -16.72 -13.77
N LEU A 153 -8.66 -17.14 -15.03
CA LEU A 153 -8.40 -18.52 -15.44
C LEU A 153 -6.93 -18.77 -15.71
N SER A 154 -6.04 -17.78 -15.57
CA SER A 154 -4.64 -17.87 -16.02
C SER A 154 -3.86 -19.08 -15.50
N ASN A 155 -4.23 -19.62 -14.35
CA ASN A 155 -3.60 -20.80 -13.73
C ASN A 155 -4.54 -22.04 -13.71
N CYS A 156 -5.64 -22.00 -14.45
CA CYS A 156 -6.57 -23.12 -14.59
C CYS A 156 -6.16 -24.05 -15.74
N TYR A 157 -6.49 -25.33 -15.58
CA TYR A 157 -6.35 -26.33 -16.63
C TYR A 157 -7.51 -27.31 -16.54
N ILE A 158 -7.94 -27.82 -17.69
CA ILE A 158 -8.89 -28.93 -17.74
C ILE A 158 -8.10 -30.22 -17.82
N THR A 159 -8.52 -31.24 -17.07
CA THR A 159 -7.99 -32.59 -17.20
C THR A 159 -9.04 -33.51 -17.81
N ARG A 160 -8.56 -34.53 -18.52
CA ARG A 160 -9.38 -35.62 -19.06
C ARG A 160 -8.97 -36.91 -18.40
N TYR A 161 -9.96 -37.62 -17.86
CA TYR A 161 -9.80 -39.00 -17.45
C TYR A 161 -10.09 -39.93 -18.64
N TYR A 162 -9.13 -40.76 -19.03
CA TYR A 162 -9.27 -41.71 -20.12
C TYR A 162 -8.45 -42.98 -19.84
N ASN A 163 -9.06 -44.15 -19.99
CA ASN A 163 -8.43 -45.45 -19.79
C ASN A 163 -7.67 -45.65 -18.46
N GLY A 164 -8.11 -44.99 -17.37
CA GLY A 164 -7.46 -45.10 -16.06
C GLY A 164 -6.50 -43.97 -15.72
N ASP A 165 -6.16 -43.12 -16.69
CA ASP A 165 -5.20 -42.02 -16.51
C ASP A 165 -5.88 -40.65 -16.55
N VAL A 166 -5.43 -39.75 -15.68
CA VAL A 166 -5.77 -38.32 -15.72
C VAL A 166 -4.68 -37.59 -16.46
N THR A 167 -5.01 -36.96 -17.59
CA THR A 167 -4.07 -36.20 -18.41
C THR A 167 -4.55 -34.77 -18.57
N MET A 168 -3.62 -33.81 -18.68
CA MET A 168 -3.98 -32.44 -19.02
C MET A 168 -4.60 -32.42 -20.43
N PHE A 169 -5.79 -31.82 -20.54
CA PHE A 169 -6.48 -31.70 -21.80
C PHE A 169 -6.06 -30.40 -22.47
N ASP A 170 -5.14 -30.51 -23.44
CA ASP A 170 -4.58 -29.37 -24.20
C ASP A 170 -5.65 -28.76 -25.12
N ILE A 171 -6.49 -27.89 -24.55
CA ILE A 171 -7.59 -27.19 -25.24
C ILE A 171 -7.30 -25.71 -25.50
N GLY A 172 -6.13 -25.22 -25.08
CA GLY A 172 -5.73 -23.83 -25.24
C GLY A 172 -5.06 -23.26 -23.99
N ASP A 173 -4.48 -22.07 -24.17
CA ASP A 173 -3.83 -21.32 -23.10
C ASP A 173 -4.87 -20.45 -22.38
N PHE A 174 -5.06 -20.71 -21.09
CA PHE A 174 -5.94 -19.90 -20.25
C PHE A 174 -5.25 -18.63 -19.74
N PHE A 175 -3.96 -18.42 -20.00
CA PHE A 175 -3.23 -17.25 -19.56
C PHE A 175 -3.90 -15.94 -20.03
N GLY A 176 -4.22 -15.08 -19.07
CA GLY A 176 -4.91 -13.80 -19.28
C GLY A 176 -6.42 -13.91 -19.53
N LYS A 177 -7.01 -15.10 -19.45
CA LYS A 177 -8.45 -15.31 -19.65
C LYS A 177 -9.22 -15.11 -18.35
N ASN A 178 -10.41 -14.54 -18.46
CA ASN A 178 -11.28 -14.28 -17.32
C ASN A 178 -12.71 -14.71 -17.64
N ILE A 179 -13.43 -15.18 -16.63
CA ILE A 179 -14.88 -15.41 -16.70
C ILE A 179 -15.56 -14.43 -15.75
N ASN A 180 -16.43 -13.58 -16.29
CA ASN A 180 -17.17 -12.61 -15.49
C ASN A 180 -18.09 -13.30 -14.48
N ALA A 181 -18.45 -12.60 -13.41
CA ALA A 181 -19.42 -13.07 -12.41
C ALA A 181 -20.70 -13.62 -13.08
N GLN A 182 -21.20 -14.77 -12.60
CA GLN A 182 -22.42 -15.44 -13.09
C GLN A 182 -22.46 -15.72 -14.61
N SER A 183 -21.32 -15.65 -15.31
CA SER A 183 -21.24 -15.74 -16.78
C SER A 183 -20.69 -17.09 -17.24
N TYR A 184 -20.61 -17.25 -18.55
CA TYR A 184 -20.16 -18.46 -19.24
C TYR A 184 -18.83 -18.23 -19.97
N PHE A 185 -18.10 -19.31 -20.22
CA PHE A 185 -16.86 -19.30 -21.00
C PHE A 185 -16.86 -20.51 -21.94
N LEU A 186 -16.80 -20.25 -23.24
CA LEU A 186 -16.99 -21.24 -24.29
C LEU A 186 -15.64 -21.70 -24.86
N LEU A 187 -15.45 -23.01 -24.88
CA LEU A 187 -14.31 -23.68 -25.50
C LEU A 187 -14.80 -24.57 -26.62
N SER A 188 -14.18 -24.50 -27.79
CA SER A 188 -14.50 -25.39 -28.90
C SER A 188 -13.26 -25.74 -29.72
N ASN A 189 -13.43 -26.62 -30.71
CA ASN A 189 -12.31 -27.00 -31.56
C ASN A 189 -12.02 -26.03 -32.71
N TYR A 190 -13.02 -25.24 -33.13
CA TYR A 190 -12.92 -24.28 -34.21
C TYR A 190 -13.62 -22.96 -33.84
N ASN A 191 -13.18 -21.88 -34.48
CA ASN A 191 -13.84 -20.58 -34.40
C ASN A 191 -15.22 -20.58 -35.09
N GLU A 192 -15.92 -19.43 -35.09
CA GLU A 192 -17.28 -19.30 -35.64
C GLU A 192 -17.40 -19.89 -37.06
N ALA A 193 -16.44 -19.61 -37.94
CA ALA A 193 -16.47 -20.02 -39.34
C ALA A 193 -16.20 -21.52 -39.55
N GLY A 194 -15.41 -22.13 -38.67
CA GLY A 194 -15.02 -23.54 -38.77
C GLY A 194 -15.93 -24.48 -37.98
N SER A 195 -16.66 -23.96 -36.99
CA SER A 195 -17.52 -24.74 -36.12
C SER A 195 -18.96 -24.82 -36.62
N LYS A 196 -19.65 -25.90 -36.25
CA LYS A 196 -21.11 -26.03 -36.43
C LYS A 196 -21.92 -25.22 -35.42
N ILE A 197 -21.30 -24.77 -34.33
CA ILE A 197 -21.97 -23.91 -33.34
C ILE A 197 -22.23 -22.50 -33.89
N SER A 198 -21.47 -22.07 -34.92
CA SER A 198 -21.61 -20.75 -35.57
C SER A 198 -21.60 -19.58 -34.59
N ILE A 199 -20.77 -19.68 -33.55
CA ILE A 199 -20.51 -18.64 -32.54
C ILE A 199 -19.00 -18.60 -32.31
N GLU A 200 -18.44 -17.40 -32.09
CA GLU A 200 -17.03 -17.24 -31.73
C GLU A 200 -16.80 -17.64 -30.25
N PRO A 201 -15.98 -18.67 -29.99
CA PRO A 201 -15.69 -19.13 -28.63
C PRO A 201 -14.59 -18.28 -27.97
N ASP A 202 -14.52 -18.29 -26.64
CA ASP A 202 -13.49 -17.57 -25.87
C ASP A 202 -12.08 -18.16 -26.07
N ILE A 203 -12.04 -19.48 -26.30
CA ILE A 203 -10.88 -20.24 -26.74
C ILE A 203 -11.33 -21.24 -27.81
N TYR A 204 -10.56 -21.35 -28.89
CA TYR A 204 -10.65 -22.48 -29.80
C TYR A 204 -9.30 -23.13 -30.09
N ASN A 205 -9.29 -24.45 -30.18
CA ASN A 205 -8.10 -25.22 -30.52
C ASN A 205 -8.48 -26.53 -31.20
N THR A 206 -7.94 -26.79 -32.39
CA THR A 206 -8.25 -28.00 -33.17
C THR A 206 -7.80 -29.30 -32.49
N LYS A 207 -6.99 -29.22 -31.42
CA LYS A 207 -6.61 -30.37 -30.57
C LYS A 207 -7.69 -30.75 -29.56
N MET A 208 -8.70 -29.92 -29.35
CA MET A 208 -9.88 -30.26 -28.59
C MET A 208 -10.63 -31.37 -29.33
N LEU A 209 -10.39 -32.61 -28.91
CA LEU A 209 -10.98 -33.82 -29.45
C LEU A 209 -11.62 -34.60 -28.31
N LEU A 210 -12.94 -34.52 -28.24
CA LEU A 210 -13.77 -35.25 -27.28
C LEU A 210 -14.05 -36.64 -27.84
N VAL A 211 -13.22 -37.61 -27.47
CA VAL A 211 -13.26 -38.97 -28.03
C VAL A 211 -14.65 -39.60 -27.87
N ASN A 212 -15.30 -39.89 -29.01
CA ASN A 212 -16.58 -40.58 -29.09
C ASN A 212 -16.39 -42.04 -29.51
N SER A 213 -15.83 -42.87 -28.61
CA SER A 213 -15.51 -44.27 -28.91
C SER A 213 -16.58 -45.29 -28.49
N ASN A 214 -17.81 -44.85 -28.19
CA ASN A 214 -18.93 -45.71 -27.76
C ASN A 214 -20.18 -45.61 -28.67
N LEU A 215 -19.98 -45.37 -29.97
CA LEU A 215 -20.98 -45.65 -31.01
C LEU A 215 -20.67 -46.96 -31.73
#